data_AF-A0AA87ZE83-F1
#
_entry.id   AF-A0AA87ZE83-F1
#
_cell.length_a   1.000
_cell.length_b   1.000
_cell.length_c   1.000
_cell.angle_alpha   90.00
_cell.angle_beta   90.00
_cell.angle_gamma   90.00
#
_symmetry.space_group_name_H-M   'P 1'
#
loop_
_entity.id
_entity.type
_entity.pdbx_description
1 polymer ?
#
loop_
_entity_poly.entity_id
_entity_poly.type
_entity_poly.pdbx_seq_one_letter_code
_entity_poly.pdbx_strand_id
1 'polypeptide(L)'
;MKAAEDAKARIASECPDSEIVVMALDLSSLASVRRFVAEFEALDLPLNLLINNAGKFAHEHAISEDGIEMTFATNYLGHFLLTKLLLKKMIATAKATGIQGRIVNVSSTVHGWFSGDMLRYLGEISRSKSDYDATRAYALSKLANVLHTKELARRLQVDH
;
A
#
# COMPACT_ATOMS: atom_id res chain seq x y z
N MET A 1 -5.74 -10.47 12.56
CA MET A 1 -7.02 -10.20 13.26
C MET A 1 -6.83 -9.93 14.75
N LYS A 2 -6.35 -10.86 15.59
CA LYS A 2 -6.18 -10.63 17.04
C LYS A 2 -5.46 -9.31 17.38
N ALA A 3 -4.25 -9.08 16.84
CA ALA A 3 -3.51 -7.85 17.09
C ALA A 3 -4.23 -6.57 16.64
N ALA A 4 -5.09 -6.65 15.61
CA ALA A 4 -5.90 -5.51 15.16
C ALA A 4 -7.05 -5.22 16.13
N GLU A 5 -7.70 -6.26 16.66
CA GLU A 5 -8.73 -6.12 17.71
C GLU A 5 -8.15 -5.60 19.02
N ASP A 6 -6.96 -6.06 19.41
CA ASP A 6 -6.25 -5.55 20.59
C ASP A 6 -5.91 -4.06 20.42
N ALA A 7 -5.45 -3.67 19.23
CA ALA A 7 -5.19 -2.26 18.91
C ALA A 7 -6.47 -1.42 18.92
N LYS A 8 -7.57 -1.93 18.36
CA LYS A 8 -8.88 -1.28 18.40
C LYS A 8 -9.34 -1.05 19.84
N ALA A 9 -9.26 -2.08 20.69
CA ALA A 9 -9.65 -1.98 22.10
C ALA A 9 -8.84 -0.90 22.84
N ARG A 10 -7.53 -0.83 22.58
CA ARG A 10 -6.66 0.21 23.16
C ARG A 10 -7.06 1.60 22.69
N ILE A 11 -7.25 1.82 21.38
CA ILE A 11 -7.64 3.13 20.85
C ILE A 11 -9.01 3.55 21.40
N ALA A 12 -9.98 2.64 21.47
CA ALA A 12 -11.30 2.92 22.03
C ALA A 12 -11.23 3.32 23.52
N SER A 13 -10.27 2.79 24.28
CA SER A 13 -10.06 3.19 25.68
C SER A 13 -9.49 4.60 25.85
N GLU A 14 -8.68 5.05 24.88
CA GLU A 14 -8.06 6.39 24.86
C GLU A 14 -8.99 7.43 24.20
N CYS A 15 -9.81 6.99 23.24
CA CYS A 15 -10.72 7.81 22.43
C CYS A 15 -12.11 7.14 22.34
N PRO A 16 -12.99 7.31 23.36
CA PRO A 16 -14.27 6.60 23.44
C PRO A 16 -15.22 6.84 22.27
N ASP A 17 -15.18 8.03 21.66
CA ASP A 17 -16.04 8.40 20.53
C ASP A 17 -15.49 7.94 19.17
N SER A 18 -14.40 7.16 19.15
CA SER A 18 -13.81 6.67 17.89
C SER A 18 -14.60 5.50 17.30
N GLU A 19 -14.96 5.63 16.03
CA GLU A 19 -15.56 4.53 15.26
C GLU A 19 -14.46 3.76 14.52
N ILE A 20 -14.24 2.50 14.93
CA ILE A 20 -13.16 1.67 14.38
C ILE A 20 -13.75 0.39 13.78
N VAL A 21 -13.59 0.25 12.46
CA VAL A 21 -13.90 -0.97 11.72
C VAL A 21 -12.59 -1.69 11.39
N VAL A 22 -12.49 -2.96 11.77
CA VAL A 22 -11.36 -3.82 11.42
C VAL A 22 -11.76 -4.66 10.21
N MET A 23 -10.93 -4.64 9.17
CA MET A 23 -11.16 -5.36 7.93
C MET A 23 -9.91 -6.13 7.55
N ALA A 24 -10.09 -7.32 6.95
CA ALA A 24 -8.97 -8.18 6.57
C ALA A 24 -8.36 -7.71 5.24
N LEU A 25 -7.04 -7.56 5.21
CA LEU A 25 -6.29 -7.18 4.01
C LEU A 25 -4.92 -7.85 4.02
N ASP A 26 -4.67 -8.69 3.03
CA ASP A 26 -3.33 -9.17 2.69
C ASP A 26 -2.83 -8.44 1.44
N LEU A 27 -1.81 -7.59 1.61
CA LEU A 27 -1.23 -6.81 0.50
C LEU A 27 -0.34 -7.64 -0.42
N SER A 28 0.04 -8.86 -0.03
CA SER A 28 0.79 -9.76 -0.88
C SER A 28 -0.09 -10.50 -1.90
N SER A 29 -1.41 -10.39 -1.80
CA SER A 29 -2.40 -10.99 -2.69
C SER A 29 -3.25 -9.91 -3.38
N LEU A 30 -3.15 -9.79 -4.70
CA LEU A 30 -3.98 -8.83 -5.44
C LEU A 30 -5.47 -9.22 -5.40
N ALA A 31 -5.78 -10.51 -5.25
CA ALA A 31 -7.14 -10.97 -5.02
C ALA A 31 -7.67 -10.49 -3.66
N SER A 32 -6.85 -10.54 -2.60
CA SER A 32 -7.23 -10.00 -1.29
C SER A 32 -7.45 -8.49 -1.32
N VAL A 33 -6.62 -7.73 -2.05
CA VAL A 33 -6.81 -6.28 -2.21
C VAL A 33 -8.17 -5.97 -2.84
N ARG A 34 -8.56 -6.71 -3.88
CA ARG A 34 -9.87 -6.52 -4.55
C ARG A 34 -11.04 -6.85 -3.62
N ARG A 35 -10.96 -7.94 -2.86
CA ARG A 35 -11.99 -8.30 -1.88
C ARG A 35 -12.15 -7.22 -0.81
N PHE A 36 -11.04 -6.75 -0.23
CA PHE A 36 -11.04 -5.67 0.74
C PHE A 36 -11.72 -4.41 0.20
N VAL A 37 -11.40 -4.00 -1.03
CA VAL A 37 -12.02 -2.80 -1.64
C VAL A 37 -13.53 -2.99 -1.80
N ALA A 38 -13.98 -4.16 -2.30
CA ALA A 38 -15.40 -4.42 -2.46
C ALA A 38 -16.15 -4.41 -1.12
N GLU A 39 -15.57 -5.02 -0.08
CA GLU A 39 -16.13 -5.00 1.28
C GLU A 39 -16.15 -3.58 1.85
N PHE A 40 -15.10 -2.79 1.64
CA PHE A 40 -15.02 -1.40 2.11
C PHE A 40 -16.06 -0.51 1.42
N GLU A 41 -16.20 -0.64 0.10
CA GLU A 41 -17.19 0.12 -0.68
C GLU A 41 -18.63 -0.23 -0.25
N ALA A 42 -18.89 -1.47 0.16
CA ALA A 42 -20.19 -1.91 0.67
C ALA A 42 -20.58 -1.26 2.02
N LEU A 43 -19.62 -0.71 2.78
CA LEU A 43 -19.91 0.07 4.00
C LEU A 43 -20.48 1.46 3.69
N ASP A 44 -20.35 1.92 2.44
CA ASP A 44 -20.74 3.25 1.96
C ASP A 44 -20.18 4.44 2.78
N LEU A 45 -19.06 4.24 3.47
CA LEU A 45 -18.41 5.29 4.25
C LEU A 45 -17.60 6.26 3.38
N PRO A 46 -17.49 7.55 3.75
CA PRO A 46 -16.59 8.48 3.07
C PRO A 46 -15.12 8.08 3.23
N LEU A 47 -14.28 8.39 2.23
CA LEU A 47 -12.83 8.14 2.29
C LEU A 47 -12.04 9.42 1.97
N ASN A 48 -11.59 10.11 3.02
CA ASN A 48 -10.76 11.32 2.86
C ASN A 48 -9.25 11.03 2.92
N LEU A 49 -8.83 10.00 3.67
CA LEU A 49 -7.41 9.72 3.91
C LEU A 49 -7.11 8.24 3.67
N LEU A 50 -6.09 7.98 2.85
CA LEU A 50 -5.52 6.65 2.65
C LEU A 50 -4.05 6.67 3.07
N ILE A 51 -3.68 5.86 4.06
CA ILE A 51 -2.30 5.72 4.54
C ILE A 51 -1.78 4.32 4.20
N ASN A 52 -0.98 4.23 3.14
CA ASN A 52 -0.27 3.03 2.74
C ASN A 52 0.98 2.87 3.62
N ASN A 53 0.78 2.40 4.85
CA ASN A 53 1.82 2.27 5.87
C ASN A 53 2.46 0.87 5.93
N ALA A 54 1.71 -0.17 5.59
CA ALA A 54 2.16 -1.54 5.80
C ALA A 54 3.50 -1.82 5.10
N GLY A 55 4.33 -2.64 5.71
CA GLY A 55 5.66 -2.92 5.18
C GLY A 55 6.15 -4.26 5.67
N LYS A 56 6.78 -5.00 4.77
CA LYS A 56 7.48 -6.25 5.02
C LYS A 56 8.93 -6.09 4.60
N PHE A 57 9.82 -6.63 5.41
CA PHE A 57 11.21 -6.86 5.06
C PHE A 57 11.39 -8.38 5.02
N ALA A 58 11.42 -8.99 3.84
CA ALA A 58 11.58 -10.44 3.75
C ALA A 58 13.07 -10.80 3.82
N HIS A 59 13.50 -11.43 4.92
CA HIS A 59 14.89 -11.87 5.05
C HIS A 59 15.24 -12.97 4.04
N GLU A 60 14.30 -13.88 3.80
CA GLU A 60 14.43 -14.97 2.84
C GLU A 60 13.67 -14.64 1.55
N HIS A 61 14.17 -15.16 0.44
CA HIS A 61 13.50 -15.05 -0.86
C HIS A 61 12.15 -15.76 -0.82
N ALA A 62 11.11 -15.04 -1.22
CA ALA A 62 9.76 -15.56 -1.31
C ALA A 62 9.02 -14.88 -2.47
N ILE A 63 8.07 -15.60 -3.06
CA ILE A 63 7.23 -15.15 -4.16
C ILE A 63 5.78 -15.11 -3.67
N SER A 64 5.05 -14.06 -4.02
CA SER A 64 3.61 -13.96 -3.75
C SER A 64 2.80 -14.92 -4.64
N GLU A 65 1.52 -15.12 -4.32
CA GLU A 65 0.63 -15.91 -5.19
C GLU A 65 0.51 -15.34 -6.62
N ASP A 66 0.75 -14.03 -6.78
CA ASP A 66 0.74 -13.33 -8.06
C ASP A 66 2.08 -13.44 -8.82
N GLY A 67 3.04 -14.23 -8.33
CA GLY A 67 4.30 -14.50 -9.04
C GLY A 67 5.34 -13.38 -8.97
N ILE A 68 5.23 -12.47 -7.98
CA ILE A 68 6.15 -11.34 -7.78
C ILE A 68 6.92 -11.53 -6.48
N GLU A 69 8.15 -11.04 -6.42
CA GLU A 69 8.92 -11.03 -5.17
C GLU A 69 8.12 -10.40 -4.01
N MET A 70 8.12 -11.09 -2.86
CA MET A 70 7.23 -10.87 -1.73
C MET A 70 7.28 -9.45 -1.15
N THR A 71 8.47 -8.89 -0.98
CA THR A 71 8.69 -7.53 -0.46
C THR A 71 8.10 -6.49 -1.40
N PHE A 72 8.38 -6.59 -2.70
CA PHE A 72 7.84 -5.68 -3.70
C PHE A 72 6.32 -5.82 -3.86
N ALA A 73 5.82 -7.05 -3.88
CA ALA A 73 4.39 -7.36 -3.93
C ALA A 73 3.64 -6.66 -2.78
N THR A 74 4.14 -6.84 -1.55
CA THR A 74 3.50 -6.32 -0.34
C THR A 74 3.64 -4.80 -0.22
N ASN A 75 4.85 -4.27 -0.34
CA ASN A 75 5.15 -2.88 0.04
C ASN A 75 4.72 -1.87 -1.01
N TYR A 76 4.67 -2.30 -2.27
CA TYR A 76 4.38 -1.42 -3.39
C TYR A 76 3.17 -1.89 -4.21
N LEU A 77 3.19 -3.11 -4.77
CA LEU A 77 2.17 -3.50 -5.77
C LEU A 77 0.76 -3.59 -5.16
N GLY A 78 0.63 -4.18 -3.97
CA GLY A 78 -0.63 -4.24 -3.22
C GLY A 78 -1.18 -2.84 -2.92
N HIS A 79 -0.33 -1.94 -2.41
CA HIS A 79 -0.70 -0.55 -2.14
C HIS A 79 -1.04 0.24 -3.40
N PHE A 80 -0.30 0.03 -4.49
CA PHE A 80 -0.58 0.65 -5.79
C PHE A 80 -1.97 0.26 -6.28
N LEU A 81 -2.31 -1.03 -6.25
CA LEU A 81 -3.63 -1.50 -6.64
C LEU A 81 -4.72 -0.96 -5.71
N LEU A 82 -4.51 -1.02 -4.39
CA LEU A 82 -5.45 -0.50 -3.38
C LEU A 82 -5.77 0.98 -3.65
N THR A 83 -4.73 1.80 -3.82
CA THR A 83 -4.85 3.23 -4.12
C THR A 83 -5.61 3.46 -5.43
N LYS A 84 -5.26 2.71 -6.48
CA LYS A 84 -5.89 2.85 -7.80
C LYS A 84 -7.39 2.55 -7.74
N LEU A 85 -7.79 1.53 -6.99
CA LEU A 85 -9.20 1.13 -6.86
C LEU A 85 -9.99 2.12 -6.00
N LEU A 86 -9.43 2.58 -4.87
CA LEU A 86 -10.11 3.50 -3.95
C LEU A 86 -10.15 4.95 -4.43
N LEU A 87 -9.35 5.32 -5.44
CA LEU A 87 -9.25 6.69 -5.93
C LEU A 87 -10.60 7.29 -6.34
N LYS A 88 -11.48 6.48 -6.96
CA LYS A 88 -12.82 6.92 -7.36
C LYS A 88 -13.67 7.30 -6.14
N LYS A 89 -13.67 6.48 -5.08
CA LYS A 89 -14.38 6.78 -3.83
C LYS A 89 -13.83 8.04 -3.17
N MET A 90 -12.51 8.21 -3.14
CA MET A 90 -11.87 9.43 -2.61
C MET A 90 -12.30 10.70 -3.36
N ILE A 91 -12.31 10.66 -4.70
CA ILE A 91 -12.77 11.80 -5.53
C ILE A 91 -14.25 12.09 -5.27
N ALA A 92 -15.09 11.05 -5.20
CA ALA A 92 -16.51 11.22 -4.91
C ALA A 92 -16.75 11.82 -3.52
N THR A 93 -16.01 11.33 -2.49
CA THR A 93 -16.06 11.89 -1.14
C THR A 93 -15.64 13.35 -1.13
N ALA A 94 -14.55 13.72 -1.81
CA ALA A 94 -14.10 15.10 -1.87
C ALA A 94 -15.15 16.03 -2.52
N LYS A 95 -15.81 15.58 -3.58
CA LYS A 95 -16.90 16.32 -4.22
C LYS A 95 -18.13 16.46 -3.32
N ALA A 96 -18.52 15.41 -2.61
CA ALA A 96 -19.71 15.41 -1.77
C ALA A 96 -19.53 16.21 -0.46
N THR A 97 -18.33 16.16 0.11
CA THR A 97 -18.04 16.77 1.42
C THR A 97 -17.35 18.13 1.34
N GLY A 98 -16.77 18.47 0.18
CA GLY A 98 -15.89 19.65 0.03
C GLY A 98 -14.51 19.48 0.67
N ILE A 99 -14.23 18.34 1.32
CA ILE A 99 -12.95 18.08 2.00
C ILE A 99 -12.01 17.33 1.06
N GLN A 100 -10.87 17.95 0.73
CA GLN A 100 -9.87 17.36 -0.16
C GLN A 100 -9.30 16.04 0.39
N GLY A 101 -9.08 15.08 -0.52
CA GLY A 101 -8.47 13.79 -0.19
C GLY A 101 -6.96 13.86 -0.03
N ARG A 102 -6.38 12.95 0.75
CA ARG A 102 -4.92 12.80 0.89
C ARG A 102 -4.52 11.33 0.83
N ILE A 103 -3.47 11.03 0.06
CA ILE A 103 -2.87 9.70 -0.04
C ILE A 103 -1.44 9.80 0.48
N VAL A 104 -1.08 8.96 1.45
CA VAL A 104 0.25 8.92 2.07
C VAL A 104 0.86 7.55 1.82
N ASN A 105 1.97 7.51 1.08
CA ASN A 105 2.77 6.29 0.89
C ASN A 105 4.01 6.34 1.79
N VAL A 106 4.09 5.43 2.76
CA VAL A 106 5.22 5.41 3.69
C VAL A 106 6.46 4.80 3.02
N SER A 107 7.47 5.63 2.80
CA SER A 107 8.78 5.22 2.28
C SER A 107 9.80 5.04 3.44
N SER A 108 11.09 4.98 3.13
CA SER A 108 12.22 4.92 4.07
C SER A 108 13.46 5.49 3.39
N THR A 109 14.43 6.02 4.15
CA THR A 109 15.70 6.56 3.62
C THR A 109 16.48 5.55 2.77
N VAL A 110 16.27 4.24 3.00
CA VAL A 110 16.83 3.14 2.22
C VAL A 110 16.47 3.18 0.73
N HIS A 111 15.42 3.92 0.34
CA HIS A 111 15.07 4.07 -1.08
C HIS A 111 16.23 4.59 -1.93
N GLY A 112 17.11 5.41 -1.35
CA GLY A 112 18.30 5.95 -2.03
C GLY A 112 19.43 4.94 -2.22
N TRP A 113 19.34 3.74 -1.62
CA TRP A 113 20.36 2.69 -1.74
C TRP A 113 20.13 1.79 -2.95
N PHE A 114 18.95 1.86 -3.58
CA PHE A 114 18.72 1.13 -4.81
C PHE A 114 19.42 1.82 -5.98
N SER A 115 20.16 1.04 -6.78
CA SER A 115 20.73 1.48 -8.05
C SER A 115 20.59 0.39 -9.12
N GLY A 116 20.55 0.84 -10.37
CA GLY A 116 20.40 -0.01 -11.55
C GLY A 116 18.98 -0.03 -12.11
N ASP A 117 18.74 -0.99 -13.01
CA ASP A 117 17.45 -1.16 -13.67
C ASP A 117 16.45 -1.87 -12.74
N MET A 118 15.41 -1.13 -12.35
CA MET A 118 14.35 -1.62 -11.47
C MET A 118 13.59 -2.81 -12.05
N LEU A 119 13.22 -2.76 -13.33
CA LEU A 119 12.38 -3.77 -13.96
C LEU A 119 13.16 -5.05 -14.20
N ARG A 120 14.42 -4.92 -14.65
CA ARG A 120 15.31 -6.06 -14.80
C ARG A 120 15.54 -6.76 -13.48
N TYR A 121 15.94 -6.02 -12.44
CA TYR A 121 16.21 -6.60 -11.13
C TYR A 121 14.95 -7.25 -10.53
N LEU A 122 13.79 -6.58 -10.59
CA LEU A 122 12.54 -7.16 -10.12
C LEU A 122 12.20 -8.46 -10.86
N GLY A 123 12.38 -8.49 -12.18
CA GLY A 123 12.14 -9.69 -12.99
C GLY A 123 13.09 -10.85 -12.66
N GLU A 124 14.36 -10.56 -12.37
CA GLU A 124 15.35 -11.54 -11.93
C GLU A 124 14.96 -12.14 -10.58
N ILE A 125 14.73 -11.31 -9.56
CA ILE A 125 14.40 -11.78 -8.21
C ILE A 125 12.99 -12.37 -8.10
N SER A 126 12.09 -12.10 -9.06
CA SER A 126 10.78 -12.76 -9.08
C SER A 126 10.84 -14.18 -9.68
N ARG A 127 11.95 -14.55 -10.34
CA ARG A 127 12.14 -15.86 -11.00
C ARG A 127 13.17 -16.74 -10.31
N SER A 128 14.18 -16.13 -9.69
CA SER A 128 15.31 -16.85 -9.09
C SER A 128 15.71 -16.22 -7.76
N LYS A 129 16.18 -17.06 -6.84
CA LYS A 129 16.79 -16.63 -5.58
C LYS A 129 18.27 -16.24 -5.71
N SER A 130 18.92 -16.54 -6.84
CA SER A 130 20.38 -16.40 -7.04
C SER A 130 20.89 -14.99 -6.75
N ASP A 131 20.09 -13.99 -7.11
CA ASP A 131 20.45 -12.58 -7.05
C ASP A 131 19.65 -11.82 -5.98
N TYR A 132 18.96 -12.56 -5.09
CA TYR A 132 18.14 -11.95 -4.06
C TYR A 132 19.00 -11.34 -2.97
N ASP A 133 18.96 -10.02 -2.88
CA ASP A 133 19.42 -9.26 -1.71
C ASP A 133 18.21 -8.58 -1.06
N ALA A 134 17.94 -8.93 0.20
CA ALA A 134 16.77 -8.45 0.94
C ALA A 134 16.76 -6.93 1.10
N THR A 135 17.93 -6.34 1.36
CA THR A 135 18.07 -4.89 1.53
C THR A 135 17.79 -4.17 0.22
N ARG A 136 18.30 -4.68 -0.90
CA ARG A 136 18.11 -4.13 -2.24
C ARG A 136 16.68 -4.31 -2.73
N ALA A 137 16.04 -5.44 -2.46
CA ALA A 137 14.61 -5.67 -2.74
C ALA A 137 13.73 -4.69 -1.94
N TYR A 138 14.04 -4.50 -0.65
CA TYR A 138 13.36 -3.53 0.18
C TYR A 138 13.59 -2.08 -0.31
N ALA A 139 14.83 -1.71 -0.64
CA ALA A 139 15.18 -0.41 -1.22
C ALA A 139 14.40 -0.13 -2.51
N LEU A 140 14.33 -1.11 -3.42
CA LEU A 140 13.52 -1.04 -4.63
C LEU A 140 12.05 -0.75 -4.31
N SER A 141 11.46 -1.48 -3.35
CA SER A 141 10.06 -1.29 -2.96
C SER A 141 9.78 0.12 -2.40
N LYS A 142 10.73 0.67 -1.63
CA LYS A 142 10.60 2.01 -1.04
C LYS A 142 10.88 3.12 -2.05
N LEU A 143 11.74 2.88 -3.04
CA LEU A 143 11.91 3.76 -4.19
C LEU A 143 10.64 3.81 -5.05
N ALA A 144 10.01 2.67 -5.30
CA ALA A 144 8.75 2.60 -6.02
C ALA A 144 7.64 3.43 -5.35
N ASN A 145 7.55 3.41 -4.01
CA ASN A 145 6.63 4.28 -3.26
C ASN A 145 6.89 5.78 -3.50
N VAL A 146 8.16 6.22 -3.55
CA VAL A 146 8.51 7.63 -3.82
C VAL A 146 8.13 8.01 -5.25
N LEU A 147 8.49 7.19 -6.23
CA LEU A 147 8.20 7.45 -7.64
C LEU A 147 6.70 7.49 -7.90
N HIS A 148 5.94 6.55 -7.34
CA HIS A 148 4.49 6.53 -7.45
C HIS A 148 3.84 7.74 -6.79
N THR A 149 4.34 8.19 -5.63
CA THR A 149 3.82 9.40 -4.97
C THR A 149 4.01 10.64 -5.85
N LYS A 150 5.19 10.80 -6.47
CA LYS A 150 5.46 11.90 -7.40
C LYS A 150 4.55 11.86 -8.63
N GLU A 151 4.41 10.69 -9.24
CA GLU A 151 3.57 10.54 -10.42
C GLU A 151 2.08 10.71 -10.11
N LEU A 152 1.61 10.19 -8.97
CA LEU A 152 0.23 10.34 -8.54
C LEU A 152 -0.08 11.81 -8.26
N ALA A 153 0.82 12.54 -7.59
CA ALA A 153 0.67 13.98 -7.38
C ALA A 153 0.57 14.73 -8.72
N ARG A 154 1.45 14.42 -9.69
CA ARG A 154 1.40 15.02 -11.03
C ARG A 154 0.08 14.74 -11.75
N ARG A 155 -0.47 13.53 -11.65
CA ARG A 155 -1.74 13.14 -12.29
C ARG A 155 -2.98 13.73 -11.63
N LEU A 156 -2.91 13.98 -10.33
CA LEU A 156 -4.03 14.51 -9.54
C LEU A 156 -4.01 16.03 -9.42
N GLN A 157 -2.96 16.69 -9.89
CA GLN A 157 -3.02 18.11 -10.20
C GLN A 157 -4.09 18.30 -11.27
N VAL A 158 -5.20 18.89 -10.87
CA VAL A 158 -6.23 19.39 -11.79
C VAL A 158 -5.59 20.59 -12.48
N ASP A 159 -5.56 20.61 -13.81
CA ASP A 159 -5.24 21.83 -14.55
C ASP A 159 -6.19 22.92 -14.04
N HIS A 160 -5.63 23.91 -13.35
CA HIS A 160 -6.35 25.06 -12.81
C HIS A 160 -6.83 25.97 -13.94
#